data_AF-A0A183HTE8-F1
#
_entry.id   AF-A0A183HTE8-F1
#
_cell.length_a   1.000
_cell.length_b   1.000
_cell.length_c   1.000
_cell.angle_alpha   90.00
_cell.angle_beta   90.00
_cell.angle_gamma   90.00
#
_symmetry.space_group_name_H-M   'P 1'
#
loop_
_entity.id
_entity.type
_entity.pdbx_description
1 polymer ?
#
loop_
_entity_poly.entity_id
_entity_poly.type
_entity_poly.pdbx_seq_one_letter_code
_entity_poly.pdbx_strand_id
1 'polypeptide(L)'
;MPCIAYLCERYLCLYYIPSIKDIDECAQIGICAQKCINLPGGYMCECYPGYHLTMGRLSGNVNKSAGVCRAKGSDPLLLLSNRAAIRRFDLVTNKYEPLVAKLDSAVAMDFLHRCSDFLF
;
A
#
# COMPACT_ATOMS: atom_id res chain seq x y z
N MET A 1 5.37 8.70 -30.33
CA MET A 1 6.59 9.43 -29.93
C MET A 1 6.32 10.90 -30.18
N PRO A 2 6.07 11.77 -29.18
CA PRO A 2 5.89 13.18 -29.49
C PRO A 2 7.26 13.86 -29.57
N CYS A 3 7.50 14.52 -30.71
CA CYS A 3 8.61 15.44 -30.92
C CYS A 3 8.40 16.73 -30.11
N ILE A 4 9.46 17.23 -29.49
CA ILE A 4 9.50 18.57 -28.87
C ILE A 4 9.85 19.58 -29.98
N ALA A 5 9.05 20.63 -30.13
CA ALA A 5 9.34 21.75 -31.03
C ALA A 5 9.58 23.03 -30.21
N TYR A 6 10.64 23.75 -30.53
CA TYR A 6 11.02 25.03 -29.90
C TYR A 6 10.76 26.16 -30.89
N LEU A 7 9.99 27.18 -30.50
CA LEU A 7 9.96 28.47 -31.21
C LEU A 7 10.96 29.40 -30.52
N CYS A 8 12.05 29.70 -31.22
CA CYS A 8 13.14 30.54 -30.75
C CYS A 8 13.07 31.89 -31.46
N GLU A 9 12.39 32.86 -30.87
CA GLU A 9 12.44 34.25 -31.31
C GLU A 9 13.48 34.97 -30.44
N ARG A 10 14.68 35.19 -31.00
CA ARG A 10 15.75 36.05 -30.47
C ARG A 10 16.05 35.86 -28.97
N TYR A 11 16.58 34.69 -28.61
CA TYR A 11 17.19 34.39 -27.29
C TYR A 11 16.24 34.21 -26.11
N LEU A 12 14.94 34.15 -26.33
CA LEU A 12 14.02 33.53 -25.39
C LEU A 12 13.45 32.25 -26.01
N CYS A 13 13.97 31.10 -25.59
CA CYS A 13 13.22 29.86 -25.67
C CYS A 13 12.09 29.97 -24.63
N LEU A 14 11.00 30.65 -24.97
CA LEU A 14 9.78 30.57 -24.17
C LEU A 14 9.26 29.15 -24.34
N TYR A 15 9.17 28.41 -23.23
CA TYR A 15 8.47 27.13 -23.20
C TYR A 15 7.01 27.37 -23.62
N TYR A 16 6.71 27.24 -24.91
CA TYR A 16 5.33 27.06 -25.33
C TYR A 16 4.98 25.61 -24.97
N ILE A 17 4.60 25.38 -23.70
CA ILE A 17 4.11 24.08 -23.23
C ILE A 17 2.81 23.81 -24.01
N PRO A 18 2.82 23.00 -25.07
CA PRO A 18 1.63 22.78 -25.86
C PRO A 18 0.79 21.80 -25.06
N SER A 19 -0.32 22.32 -24.52
CA SER A 19 -1.28 21.65 -23.61
C SER A 19 -0.77 21.41 -22.19
N ILE A 20 -1.35 22.18 -21.26
CA ILE A 20 -1.43 21.95 -19.81
C ILE A 20 -2.21 20.65 -19.58
N LYS A 21 -1.67 19.53 -20.05
CA LYS A 21 -2.26 18.23 -19.78
C LYS A 21 -1.67 17.75 -18.46
N ASP A 22 -2.54 17.72 -17.47
CA ASP A 22 -2.27 17.14 -16.17
C ASP A 22 -1.62 15.75 -16.31
N ILE A 23 -0.61 15.49 -15.49
CA ILE A 23 0.09 14.20 -15.50
C ILE A 23 -0.79 13.24 -14.72
N ASP A 24 -1.21 12.15 -15.36
CA ASP A 24 -1.96 11.11 -14.65
C ASP A 24 -1.00 10.25 -13.81
N GLU A 25 -0.81 10.61 -12.54
CA GLU A 25 0.02 9.83 -11.63
C GLU A 25 -0.59 8.46 -11.30
N CYS A 26 -1.91 8.29 -11.47
CA CYS A 26 -2.56 7.00 -11.23
C CYS A 26 -2.29 5.97 -12.32
N ALA A 27 -1.73 6.38 -13.47
CA ALA A 27 -1.22 5.46 -14.48
C ALA A 27 0.04 4.70 -14.00
N GLN A 28 0.71 5.18 -12.94
CA GLN A 28 1.86 4.51 -12.33
C GLN A 28 1.44 3.60 -11.17
N ILE A 29 1.88 2.35 -11.21
CA ILE A 29 1.63 1.37 -10.15
C ILE A 29 2.41 1.75 -8.88
N GLY A 30 1.77 1.64 -7.72
CA GLY A 30 2.41 1.83 -6.42
C GLY A 30 2.44 3.27 -5.89
N ILE A 31 1.81 4.21 -6.59
CA ILE A 31 1.66 5.60 -6.11
C ILE A 31 0.80 5.68 -4.85
N CYS A 32 -0.30 4.92 -4.81
CA CYS A 32 -1.14 4.74 -3.63
C CYS A 32 -1.08 3.29 -3.16
N ALA A 33 -1.24 3.06 -1.85
CA ALA A 33 -1.31 1.71 -1.29
C ALA A 33 -2.54 0.92 -1.77
N GLN A 34 -3.63 1.64 -2.09
CA GLN A 34 -4.90 1.05 -2.52
C GLN A 34 -5.49 1.80 -3.71
N LYS A 35 -6.36 2.80 -3.49
CA LYS A 35 -7.07 3.49 -4.55
C LYS A 35 -6.41 4.83 -4.86
N CYS A 36 -6.20 5.12 -6.15
CA CYS A 36 -5.68 6.38 -6.64
C CYS A 36 -6.76 7.12 -7.44
N ILE A 37 -6.88 8.43 -7.22
CA ILE A 37 -7.76 9.32 -7.97
C ILE A 37 -6.91 10.44 -8.56
N ASN A 38 -6.88 10.50 -9.89
CA ASN A 38 -6.18 11.57 -10.60
C ASN A 38 -6.99 12.87 -10.51
N LEU A 39 -6.31 13.97 -10.20
CA LEU A 39 -6.91 15.30 -10.04
C LEU A 39 -6.09 16.33 -10.84
N PRO A 40 -6.72 17.37 -11.40
CA PRO A 40 -5.94 18.44 -12.01
C PRO A 40 -4.92 19.05 -11.03
N GLY A 41 -3.63 18.93 -11.33
CA GLY A 41 -2.53 19.38 -10.48
C GLY A 41 -1.99 18.33 -9.51
N GLY A 42 -2.44 17.07 -9.56
CA GLY A 42 -1.88 15.96 -8.80
C GLY A 42 -2.83 14.77 -8.60
N TYR A 43 -2.77 14.14 -7.43
CA TYR A 43 -3.61 12.97 -7.15
C TYR A 43 -3.97 12.87 -5.67
N MET A 44 -5.01 12.08 -5.38
CA MET A 44 -5.42 11.74 -4.04
C MET A 44 -5.47 10.23 -3.85
N CYS A 45 -4.94 9.77 -2.72
CA CYS A 45 -5.06 8.37 -2.31
C CYS A 45 -6.26 8.17 -1.39
N GLU A 46 -7.01 7.10 -1.65
CA GLU A 46 -8.13 6.63 -0.82
C GLU A 46 -7.92 5.17 -0.40
N CYS A 47 -8.63 4.76 0.65
CA CYS A 47 -8.64 3.38 1.13
C CYS A 47 -10.00 2.71 0.86
N TYR A 48 -9.97 1.42 0.58
CA TYR A 48 -11.17 0.59 0.45
C TYR A 48 -11.95 0.50 1.77
N PRO A 49 -13.25 0.14 1.73
CA PRO A 49 -14.02 -0.17 2.92
C PRO A 49 -13.29 -1.18 3.82
N GLY A 50 -13.35 -0.97 5.13
CA GLY A 50 -12.56 -1.75 6.09
C GLY A 50 -11.14 -1.23 6.32
N TYR A 51 -10.75 -0.10 5.74
CA TYR A 51 -9.46 0.57 5.98
C TYR A 51 -9.65 2.04 6.35
N HIS A 52 -8.66 2.63 7.03
CA HIS A 52 -8.55 4.05 7.31
C HIS A 52 -7.21 4.60 6.83
N LEU A 53 -7.24 5.81 6.26
CA LEU A 53 -6.05 6.51 5.81
C LEU A 53 -5.30 7.01 7.04
N THR A 54 -4.09 6.51 7.24
CA THR A 54 -3.15 7.00 8.26
C THR A 54 -2.11 7.87 7.58
N MET A 55 -1.70 8.98 8.20
CA MET A 55 -0.58 9.80 7.70
C MET A 55 0.66 8.91 7.58
N GLY A 56 1.02 8.55 6.35
CA GLY A 56 2.21 7.78 6.05
C GLY A 56 3.43 8.69 6.11
N ARG A 57 4.54 8.23 6.70
CA ARG A 57 5.83 8.94 6.67
C ARG A 57 6.47 9.00 5.26
N LEU A 58 5.74 8.65 4.21
CA LEU A 58 6.28 8.45 2.86
C LEU A 58 6.07 9.64 1.91
N SER A 59 5.57 10.78 2.37
CA SER A 59 5.57 12.00 1.54
C SER A 59 6.00 13.21 2.35
N GLY A 60 7.28 13.57 2.20
CA GLY A 60 7.80 14.89 2.55
C GLY A 60 7.34 15.99 1.58
N ASN A 61 6.17 15.84 0.95
CA ASN A 61 5.60 16.83 0.06
C ASN A 61 4.23 17.25 0.62
N VAL A 62 4.17 18.50 1.05
CA VAL A 62 3.06 19.17 1.77
C VAL A 62 1.74 19.13 0.96
N ASN A 63 1.79 18.79 -0.33
CA ASN A 63 0.65 18.74 -1.24
C ASN A 63 0.24 17.31 -1.67
N LYS A 64 0.85 16.25 -1.11
CA LYS A 64 0.59 14.85 -1.51
C LYS A 64 0.17 13.99 -0.34
N SER A 65 -1.11 13.60 -0.34
CA SER A 65 -1.72 12.66 0.61
C SER A 65 -1.29 11.21 0.34
N ALA A 66 0.01 10.90 0.39
CA ALA A 66 0.50 9.52 0.34
C ALA A 66 0.30 8.86 1.72
N GLY A 67 -0.95 8.71 2.14
CA GLY A 67 -1.31 8.03 3.37
C GLY A 67 -1.19 6.52 3.22
N VAL A 68 -0.91 5.83 4.32
CA VAL A 68 -0.94 4.36 4.39
C VAL A 68 -2.33 3.91 4.80
N CYS A 69 -2.90 2.96 4.07
CA CYS A 69 -4.19 2.38 4.41
C CYS A 69 -4.03 1.30 5.47
N ARG A 70 -4.46 1.58 6.70
CA ARG A 70 -4.47 0.62 7.82
C ARG A 70 -5.84 -0.01 7.94
N ALA A 71 -5.90 -1.32 8.15
CA ALA A 71 -7.17 -2.02 8.35
C ALA A 71 -7.91 -1.50 9.59
N LYS A 72 -9.24 -1.44 9.52
CA LYS A 72 -10.14 -1.19 10.64
C LYS A 72 -10.39 -2.55 11.30
N GLY A 73 -9.94 -2.73 12.54
CA GLY A 73 -10.08 -4.00 13.25
C GLY A 73 -8.95 -4.24 14.25
N SER A 74 -8.78 -5.49 14.65
CA SER A 74 -7.68 -5.93 15.50
C SER A 74 -6.34 -5.84 14.77
N ASP A 75 -5.27 -5.75 15.54
CA ASP A 75 -3.92 -5.75 15.00
C ASP A 75 -3.58 -7.08 14.32
N PRO A 76 -2.81 -7.04 13.22
CA PRO A 76 -2.50 -8.23 12.45
C PRO A 76 -1.59 -9.19 13.25
N LEU A 77 -1.90 -10.47 13.15
CA LEU A 77 -1.12 -11.56 13.72
C LEU A 77 -0.50 -12.39 12.61
N LEU A 78 0.77 -12.75 12.74
CA LEU A 78 1.44 -13.69 11.86
C LEU A 78 1.39 -15.08 12.46
N LEU A 79 0.87 -16.04 11.70
CA LEU A 79 0.84 -17.43 12.10
C LEU A 79 1.98 -18.18 11.42
N LEU A 80 2.76 -18.91 12.20
CA LEU A 80 3.97 -19.58 11.76
C LEU A 80 3.90 -21.06 12.15
N SER A 81 3.91 -21.94 11.16
CA SER A 81 4.15 -23.36 11.37
C SER A 81 5.66 -23.62 11.50
N ASN A 82 6.01 -24.44 12.47
CA ASN A 82 7.37 -24.96 12.63
C ASN A 82 7.26 -26.42 13.04
N ARG A 83 7.16 -27.34 12.06
CA ARG A 83 7.10 -28.81 12.13
C ARG A 83 6.43 -29.42 13.38
N ALA A 84 6.99 -29.20 14.56
CA ALA A 84 6.47 -29.64 15.86
C ALA A 84 5.47 -28.69 16.54
N ALA A 85 5.22 -27.48 16.03
CA ALA A 85 4.35 -26.48 16.65
C ALA A 85 3.80 -25.45 15.66
N ILE A 86 2.72 -24.79 16.04
CA ILE A 86 2.21 -23.57 15.40
C ILE A 86 2.31 -22.44 16.42
N ARG A 87 2.84 -21.30 15.99
CA ARG A 87 3.05 -20.10 16.80
C ARG A 87 2.30 -18.93 16.19
N ARG A 88 1.85 -18.01 17.03
CA ARG A 88 1.37 -16.69 16.62
C ARG A 88 2.35 -15.61 17.03
N PHE A 89 2.53 -14.62 16.18
CA PHE A 89 3.39 -13.48 16.41
C PHE A 89 2.59 -12.20 16.23
N ASP A 90 2.55 -11.39 17.28
CA ASP A 90 1.88 -10.10 17.29
C ASP A 90 2.78 -9.02 16.71
N LEU A 91 2.33 -8.39 15.63
CA LEU A 91 3.12 -7.39 14.88
C LEU A 91 3.18 -6.02 15.58
N VAL A 92 2.35 -5.78 16.60
CA VAL A 92 2.34 -4.54 17.38
C VAL A 92 3.15 -4.70 18.64
N THR A 93 2.91 -5.76 19.41
CA THR A 93 3.64 -5.99 20.66
C THR A 93 4.98 -6.69 20.45
N ASN A 94 5.24 -7.21 19.25
CA ASN A 94 6.44 -7.96 18.89
C ASN A 94 6.62 -9.21 19.79
N LYS A 95 5.50 -9.85 20.16
CA LYS A 95 5.44 -11.01 21.05
C LYS A 95 5.17 -12.30 20.29
N TYR A 96 5.88 -13.36 20.68
CA TYR A 96 5.67 -14.72 20.19
C TYR A 96 4.90 -15.54 21.22
N GLU A 97 3.84 -16.22 20.78
CA GLU A 97 3.02 -17.07 21.64
C GLU A 97 2.78 -18.45 20.99
N PRO A 98 2.88 -19.56 21.74
CA PRO A 98 2.55 -20.88 21.22
C PRO A 98 1.04 -21.01 21.06
N LEU A 99 0.58 -21.46 19.89
CA LEU A 99 -0.84 -21.70 19.62
C LEU A 99 -1.18 -23.20 19.71
N VAL A 100 -0.38 -24.03 19.06
CA VAL A 100 -0.49 -25.50 19.13
C VAL A 100 0.91 -26.07 19.31
N ALA A 101 1.07 -27.00 20.24
CA ALA A 101 2.34 -27.66 20.51
C ALA A 101 2.21 -29.17 20.30
N LYS A 102 3.36 -29.84 20.10
CA LYS A 102 3.46 -31.31 19.97
C LYS A 102 2.76 -31.86 18.72
N LEU A 103 3.01 -31.23 17.59
CA LEU A 103 2.63 -31.76 16.28
C LEU A 103 3.72 -32.71 15.77
N ASP A 104 3.37 -33.70 14.97
CA ASP A 104 4.35 -34.62 14.38
C ASP A 104 5.09 -33.96 13.20
N SER A 105 4.32 -33.35 12.28
CA SER A 105 4.86 -32.62 11.13
C SER A 105 3.81 -31.67 10.52
N ALA A 106 3.73 -30.45 11.04
CA ALA A 106 2.95 -29.37 10.44
C ALA A 106 3.75 -28.66 9.34
N VAL A 107 3.29 -28.78 8.09
CA VAL A 107 3.96 -28.22 6.89
C VAL A 107 3.09 -27.16 6.22
N ALA A 108 1.77 -27.32 6.28
CA ALA A 108 0.79 -26.37 5.76
C ALA A 108 -0.22 -26.01 6.84
N MET A 109 -0.80 -24.83 6.72
CA MET A 109 -1.91 -24.38 7.57
C MET A 109 -2.70 -23.31 6.81
N ASP A 110 -4.00 -23.27 7.03
CA ASP A 110 -4.87 -22.22 6.54
C ASP A 110 -5.77 -21.70 7.67
N PHE A 111 -6.30 -20.50 7.51
CA PHE A 111 -7.10 -19.82 8.52
C PHE A 111 -8.45 -19.38 7.96
N LEU A 112 -9.53 -19.92 8.51
CA LEU A 112 -10.87 -19.53 8.15
C LEU A 112 -11.30 -18.30 8.95
N HIS A 113 -11.06 -17.12 8.38
CA HIS A 113 -11.36 -15.84 9.04
C HIS A 113 -12.82 -15.65 9.45
N ARG A 114 -13.78 -16.25 8.73
CA ARG A 114 -15.22 -16.11 9.05
C ARG A 114 -15.63 -16.81 10.35
N CYS A 115 -14.94 -17.90 10.71
CA CYS A 115 -15.25 -18.67 11.93
C CYS A 115 -14.17 -18.53 13.01
N SER A 116 -13.07 -17.83 12.72
CA SER A 116 -11.87 -17.80 13.57
C SER A 116 -11.29 -19.20 13.84
N ASP A 117 -11.39 -20.10 12.85
CA ASP A 117 -10.98 -21.50 12.97
C ASP A 117 -9.72 -21.80 12.13
N PHE A 118 -8.90 -22.73 12.62
CA PHE A 118 -7.72 -23.23 11.93
C PHE A 118 -8.06 -24.47 11.11
N LEU A 119 -7.63 -24.47 9.85
CA LEU A 119 -7.67 -25.64 8.98
C LEU A 119 -6.25 -26.20 8.90
N PHE A 120 -6.09 -27.47 9.30
CA PHE A 120 -4.81 -28.18 9.36
C PHE A 120 -4.67 -29.13 8.17
#